data_AF-A0AAJ5CYV1-F1
#
_entry.id   AF-A0AAJ5CYV1-F1
#
_cell.length_a   1.000
_cell.length_b   1.000
_cell.length_c   1.000
_cell.angle_alpha   90.00
_cell.angle_beta   90.00
_cell.angle_gamma   90.00
#
_symmetry.space_group_name_H-M   'P 1'
#
loop_
_entity.id
_entity.type
_entity.pdbx_description
1 polymer ?
#
loop_
_entity_poly.entity_id
_entity_poly.type
_entity_poly.pdbx_seq_one_letter_code
_entity_poly.pdbx_strand_id
1 'polypeptide(L)'
;MVPLAALIYGLLAARRCFLLFARDEALTSAAARGLRTFAIAMAVSAILQPVAGVALSVLLSALSPERAWSIGVNLGSDTLLQLLFSGVVVVIAWVLVEATEIADEHRQFV
;
A
#
# COMPACT_ATOMS: atom_id res chain seq x y z
N MET A 1 -6.33 11.20 -11.17
CA MET A 1 -5.70 10.12 -11.96
C MET A 1 -4.53 9.44 -11.24
N VAL A 2 -3.69 10.18 -10.50
CA VAL A 2 -2.55 9.62 -9.72
C VAL A 2 -2.91 8.47 -8.75
N PRO A 3 -3.96 8.56 -7.90
CA PRO A 3 -4.29 7.46 -6.98
C PRO A 3 -4.74 6.18 -7.70
N LEU A 4 -5.45 6.31 -8.83
CA LEU A 4 -5.87 5.18 -9.65
C LEU A 4 -4.65 4.45 -10.25
N ALA A 5 -3.64 5.19 -10.69
CA ALA A 5 -2.40 4.61 -11.19
C ALA A 5 -1.63 3.84 -10.09
N ALA A 6 -1.60 4.36 -8.87
CA ALA A 6 -1.01 3.67 -7.72
C ALA A 6 -1.75 2.35 -7.40
N LEU A 7 -3.09 2.36 -7.44
CA LEU A 7 -3.90 1.15 -7.24
C LEU A 7 -3.66 0.12 -8.35
N ILE A 8 -3.61 0.53 -9.62
CA ILE A 8 -3.31 -0.36 -10.74
C ILE A 8 -1.93 -1.00 -10.57
N TYR A 9 -0.93 -0.20 -10.20
CA TYR A 9 0.42 -0.71 -9.93
C TYR A 9 0.42 -1.72 -8.77
N GLY A 10 -0.30 -1.43 -7.69
CA GLY A 10 -0.51 -2.35 -6.59
C GLY A 10 -1.14 -3.67 -7.04
N LEU A 11 -2.23 -3.62 -7.81
CA LEU A 11 -2.89 -4.83 -8.33
C LEU A 11 -1.98 -5.67 -9.22
N LEU A 12 -1.14 -5.03 -10.05
CA LEU A 12 -0.17 -5.74 -10.87
C LEU A 12 0.91 -6.43 -10.01
N ALA A 13 1.35 -5.80 -8.93
CA ALA A 13 2.26 -6.40 -7.96
C ALA A 13 1.62 -7.60 -7.25
N ALA A 14 0.37 -7.48 -6.83
CA ALA A 14 -0.40 -8.57 -6.24
C ALA A 14 -0.59 -9.74 -7.23
N ARG A 15 -0.93 -9.44 -8.48
CA ARG A 15 -1.06 -10.46 -9.54
C ARG A 15 0.23 -11.23 -9.74
N ARG A 16 1.38 -10.55 -9.78
CA ARG A 16 2.70 -11.21 -9.89
C ARG A 16 2.97 -12.13 -8.69
N CYS A 17 2.62 -11.68 -7.48
CA CYS A 17 2.74 -12.49 -6.28
C CYS A 17 1.88 -13.76 -6.36
N PHE A 18 0.60 -13.63 -6.73
CA PHE A 18 -0.30 -14.79 -6.87
C PHE A 18 0.13 -15.77 -7.98
N LEU A 19 0.76 -15.29 -9.05
CA LEU A 19 1.33 -16.16 -10.08
C LEU A 19 2.52 -16.99 -9.56
N LEU A 20 3.31 -16.46 -8.62
CA LEU A 20 4.37 -17.22 -7.96
C LEU A 20 3.78 -18.26 -7.00
N PHE A 21 2.70 -17.90 -6.28
CA PHE A 21 1.97 -18.85 -5.44
C PHE A 21 1.39 -20.01 -6.25
N ALA A 22 0.86 -19.74 -7.45
CA ALA A 22 0.31 -20.75 -8.34
C ALA A 22 1.38 -21.70 -8.93
N ARG A 23 2.67 -21.39 -8.78
CA ARG A 23 3.80 -22.18 -9.28
C ARG A 23 4.55 -22.94 -8.18
N ASP A 24 3.97 -23.02 -6.97
CA ASP A 24 4.65 -23.51 -5.76
C ASP A 24 5.91 -22.70 -5.37
N GLU A 25 6.08 -21.50 -5.93
CA GLU A 25 7.18 -20.58 -5.64
C GLU A 25 6.79 -19.54 -4.57
N ALA A 26 5.95 -19.94 -3.62
CA ALA A 26 5.40 -19.04 -2.60
C ALA A 26 6.43 -18.57 -1.58
N LEU A 27 7.37 -19.44 -1.20
CA LEU A 27 8.50 -19.11 -0.35
C LEU A 27 9.71 -18.64 -1.18
N THR A 28 9.48 -17.67 -2.06
CA THR A 28 10.56 -16.99 -2.78
C THR A 28 10.63 -15.51 -2.41
N SER A 29 11.84 -14.97 -2.40
CA SER A 29 12.06 -13.52 -2.20
C SER A 29 11.31 -12.65 -3.23
N ALA A 30 10.97 -13.21 -4.41
CA ALA A 30 10.17 -12.55 -5.43
C ALA A 30 8.70 -12.39 -5.00
N ALA A 31 8.10 -13.42 -4.43
CA ALA A 31 6.72 -13.38 -3.94
C ALA A 31 6.58 -12.38 -2.78
N ALA A 32 7.50 -12.45 -1.80
CA ALA A 32 7.51 -11.52 -0.68
C ALA A 32 7.68 -10.05 -1.10
N ARG A 33 8.56 -9.77 -2.08
CA ARG A 33 8.71 -8.43 -2.68
C ARG A 33 7.45 -7.96 -3.40
N GLY A 34 6.76 -8.85 -4.12
CA GLY A 34 5.48 -8.54 -4.78
C GLY A 34 4.42 -8.10 -3.76
N LEU A 35 4.27 -8.83 -2.66
CA LEU A 35 3.32 -8.50 -1.60
C LEU A 35 3.65 -7.19 -0.88
N ARG A 36 4.93 -6.96 -0.58
CA ARG A 36 5.41 -5.69 0.02
C ARG A 36 5.16 -4.50 -0.90
N THR A 37 5.40 -4.66 -2.21
CA THR A 37 5.16 -3.61 -3.21
C THR A 37 3.68 -3.27 -3.32
N PHE A 38 2.80 -4.28 -3.31
CA PHE A 38 1.35 -4.07 -3.26
C PHE A 38 0.92 -3.29 -2.01
N ALA A 39 1.43 -3.67 -0.84
CA ALA A 39 1.12 -2.98 0.41
C ALA A 39 1.58 -1.52 0.39
N ILE A 40 2.82 -1.24 -0.05
CA ILE A 40 3.32 0.13 -0.17
C ILE A 40 2.46 0.95 -1.13
N ALA A 41 2.08 0.39 -2.28
CA ALA A 41 1.21 1.08 -3.24
C ALA A 41 -0.17 1.41 -2.66
N MET A 42 -0.75 0.51 -1.87
CA MET A 42 -2.00 0.73 -1.15
C MET A 42 -1.88 1.83 -0.09
N ALA A 43 -0.81 1.83 0.71
CA ALA A 43 -0.54 2.89 1.69
C ALA A 43 -0.34 4.26 1.03
N VAL A 44 0.44 4.33 -0.04
CA VAL A 44 0.67 5.57 -0.80
C VAL A 44 -0.66 6.09 -1.38
N SER A 45 -1.50 5.21 -1.93
CA SER A 45 -2.82 5.60 -2.42
C SER A 45 -3.73 6.13 -1.30
N ALA A 46 -3.73 5.47 -0.14
CA ALA A 46 -4.53 5.86 1.02
C ALA A 46 -4.11 7.25 1.55
N ILE A 47 -2.82 7.58 1.51
CA ILE A 47 -2.30 8.90 1.92
C ILE A 47 -2.60 9.97 0.86
N LEU A 48 -2.58 9.62 -0.44
CA LEU A 48 -2.85 10.58 -1.52
C LEU A 48 -4.30 11.07 -1.56
N GLN A 49 -5.27 10.25 -1.12
CA GLN A 49 -6.69 10.62 -1.08
C GLN A 49 -7.00 11.83 -0.17
N PRO A 50 -6.63 11.85 1.13
CA PRO A 50 -6.84 13.00 2.00
C PRO A 50 -6.01 14.21 1.56
N VAL A 51 -4.83 14.03 0.96
CA VAL A 51 -4.01 15.13 0.42
C VAL A 51 -4.74 15.86 -0.71
N ALA A 52 -5.40 15.13 -1.61
CA ALA A 52 -6.23 15.75 -2.65
C ALA A 52 -7.42 16.53 -2.06
N GLY A 53 -8.04 16.00 -1.00
CA GLY A 53 -9.10 16.69 -0.27
C GLY A 53 -8.63 17.98 0.42
N VAL A 54 -7.47 17.96 1.07
CA VAL A 54 -6.85 19.13 1.70
C VAL A 54 -6.46 20.17 0.65
N ALA A 55 -5.87 19.76 -0.47
CA ALA A 55 -5.50 20.67 -1.55
C ALA A 55 -6.72 21.40 -2.14
N LEU A 56 -7.85 20.69 -2.31
CA LEU A 56 -9.11 21.29 -2.77
C LEU A 56 -9.70 22.25 -1.72
N SER A 57 -9.70 21.88 -0.44
CA SER A 57 -10.15 22.76 0.65
C SER A 57 -9.31 24.03 0.76
N VAL A 58 -7.99 23.94 0.60
CA VAL A 58 -7.08 25.09 0.60
C VAL A 58 -7.31 25.96 -0.64
N LEU A 59 -7.51 25.37 -1.82
CA LEU A 59 -7.80 26.11 -3.05
C LEU A 59 -9.15 26.85 -2.97
N LEU A 60 -10.20 26.22 -2.44
CA LEU A 60 -11.52 26.83 -2.25
C LEU A 60 -11.52 27.93 -1.18
N SER A 61 -10.77 27.73 -0.09
CA SER A 61 -10.58 28.75 0.94
C SER A 61 -9.79 29.96 0.39
N ALA A 62 -8.81 29.74 -0.50
CA ALA A 62 -8.06 30.82 -1.14
C ALA A 62 -8.89 31.66 -2.14
N LEU A 63 -9.97 31.10 -2.71
CA LEU A 63 -10.93 31.84 -3.55
C LEU A 63 -12.03 32.55 -2.74
N SER A 64 -12.12 32.30 -1.44
CA SER A 64 -13.15 32.91 -0.58
C SER A 64 -12.65 34.25 -0.02
N PRO A 65 -13.45 35.34 -0.08
CA PRO A 65 -13.01 36.68 0.36
C PRO A 65 -12.85 36.80 1.88
N GLU A 66 -13.53 35.95 2.64
CA GLU A 66 -13.49 35.93 4.10
C GLU A 66 -12.36 35.01 4.58
N ARG A 67 -11.30 35.64 5.09
CA ARG A 67 -10.03 35.02 5.43
C ARG A 67 -10.08 34.21 6.73
N ALA A 68 -10.93 33.20 6.80
CA ALA A 68 -10.91 32.19 7.86
C ALA A 68 -10.07 30.99 7.39
N TRP A 69 -8.82 30.90 7.85
CA TRP A 69 -7.94 29.77 7.55
C TRP A 69 -8.38 28.53 8.35
N SER A 70 -9.36 27.79 7.85
CA SER A 70 -9.70 26.47 8.40
C SER A 70 -9.05 25.36 7.56
N ILE A 71 -7.87 24.90 7.97
CA ILE A 71 -7.26 23.69 7.41
C ILE A 71 -7.94 22.49 8.07
N GLY A 72 -9.03 22.01 7.45
CA GLY A 72 -9.71 20.78 7.86
C GLY A 72 -9.05 19.56 7.23
N VAL A 73 -8.30 18.78 8.01
CA VAL A 73 -7.86 17.44 7.58
C VAL A 73 -9.04 16.51 7.72
N ASN A 74 -9.67 16.15 6.59
CA ASN A 74 -10.78 15.19 6.59
C ASN A 74 -10.21 13.77 6.54
N LEU A 75 -10.01 13.18 7.73
CA LEU A 75 -9.57 11.80 7.86
C LEU A 75 -10.81 10.90 8.05
N GLY A 76 -11.31 10.36 6.93
CA GLY A 76 -12.47 9.47 6.93
C GLY A 76 -12.13 8.05 7.40
N SER A 77 -13.15 7.33 7.86
CA SER A 77 -13.04 5.92 8.29
C SER A 77 -12.50 5.01 7.19
N ASP A 78 -12.84 5.26 5.92
CA ASP A 78 -12.34 4.50 4.78
C ASP A 78 -10.81 4.56 4.66
N THR A 79 -10.23 5.75 4.88
CA THR A 79 -8.78 5.94 4.85
C THR A 79 -8.10 5.17 5.98
N LEU A 80 -8.66 5.21 7.18
CA LEU A 80 -8.15 4.46 8.33
C LEU A 80 -8.21 2.94 8.07
N LEU A 81 -9.31 2.46 7.51
CA LEU A 81 -9.51 1.05 7.20
C LEU A 81 -8.54 0.57 6.12
N GLN A 82 -8.28 1.40 5.10
CA GLN A 82 -7.31 1.12 4.05
C GLN A 82 -5.87 1.12 4.57
N LEU A 83 -5.52 2.05 5.46
CA LEU A 83 -4.21 2.06 6.14
C LEU A 83 -4.02 0.82 7.02
N LEU A 84 -5.05 0.44 7.78
CA LEU A 84 -5.02 -0.78 8.59
C LEU A 84 -4.82 -2.02 7.72
N PHE A 85 -5.62 -2.16 6.66
CA PHE A 85 -5.48 -3.26 5.70
C PHE A 85 -4.06 -3.31 5.12
N SER A 86 -3.57 -2.17 4.64
CA SER A 86 -2.21 -2.08 4.09
C SER A 86 -1.15 -2.46 5.13
N GLY A 87 -1.29 -2.03 6.37
CA GLY A 87 -0.38 -2.36 7.47
C GLY A 87 -0.34 -3.87 7.73
N VAL A 88 -1.51 -4.52 7.78
CA VAL A 88 -1.60 -5.98 7.93
C VAL A 88 -0.89 -6.70 6.77
N VAL A 89 -1.07 -6.25 5.53
CA VAL A 89 -0.39 -6.84 4.38
C VAL A 89 1.13 -6.64 4.44
N VAL A 90 1.64 -5.50 4.93
CA VAL A 90 3.08 -5.30 5.17
C VAL A 90 3.61 -6.32 6.17
N VAL A 91 2.90 -6.54 7.28
CA VAL A 91 3.30 -7.52 8.31
C VAL A 91 3.35 -8.93 7.72
N ILE A 92 2.33 -9.32 6.95
CA ILE A 92 2.31 -10.62 6.27
C ILE A 92 3.49 -10.76 5.30
N ALA A 93 3.78 -9.72 4.52
CA ALA A 93 4.93 -9.73 3.60
C ALA A 93 6.25 -9.89 4.34
N TRP A 94 6.41 -9.27 5.52
CA TRP A 94 7.60 -9.42 6.35
C TRP A 94 7.75 -10.84 6.90
N VAL A 95 6.67 -11.43 7.43
CA VAL A 95 6.66 -12.83 7.88
C VAL A 95 7.01 -13.79 6.74
N LEU A 96 6.52 -13.52 5.53
CA LEU A 96 6.87 -14.31 4.34
C LEU A 96 8.37 -14.22 4.00
N VAL A 97 9.00 -13.05 4.11
CA VAL A 97 10.46 -12.93 3.93
C VAL A 97 11.20 -13.81 4.93
N GLU A 98 10.85 -13.71 6.21
CA GLU A 98 11.48 -14.52 7.26
C GLU A 98 11.36 -16.03 6.97
N ALA A 99 10.16 -16.46 6.55
CA ALA A 99 9.92 -17.85 6.17
C ALA A 99 10.77 -18.28 4.95
N THR A 100 11.03 -17.36 4.00
CA THR A 100 11.90 -17.67 2.86
C THR A 100 13.36 -17.85 3.26
N GLU A 101 13.85 -17.07 4.23
CA GLU A 101 15.21 -17.19 4.76
C GLU A 101 15.41 -18.54 5.45
N ILE A 102 14.45 -18.94 6.30
CA ILE A 102 14.45 -20.26 6.95
C ILE A 102 14.42 -21.40 5.90
N ALA A 103 13.59 -21.27 4.87
CA ALA A 103 13.48 -22.29 3.83
C ALA A 103 14.73 -22.41 2.95
N ASP A 104 15.45 -21.30 2.73
CA ASP A 104 16.72 -21.28 2.00
C ASP A 104 17.83 -21.94 2.84
N GLU A 105 17.88 -21.71 4.16
CA GLU A 105 18.82 -22.39 5.06
C GLU A 105 18.62 -23.92 5.03
N HIS A 106 17.38 -24.39 5.12
CA HIS A 106 17.07 -25.83 5.04
C HIS A 106 17.53 -26.47 3.73
N ARG A 107 17.48 -25.73 2.60
CA ARG A 107 17.98 -26.21 1.30
C ARG A 107 19.50 -26.30 1.23
N GLN A 108 20.21 -25.65 2.16
CA GLN A 108 21.67 -25.66 2.24
C GLN A 108 22.21 -26.83 3.08
N PHE A 109 21.37 -27.43 3.94
CA PHE A 109 21.73 -28.53 4.84
C PHE A 109 21.33 -29.93 4.33
N VAL A 110 20.48 -30.02 3.29
CA VAL A 110 20.08 -31.28 2.62
C VAL A 110 20.82 -31.40 1.30
#